data_AF-A0A5D4XQ07-F1
#
_entry.id   AF-A0A5D4XQ07-F1
#
_cell.length_a   1.000
_cell.length_b   1.000
_cell.length_c   1.000
_cell.angle_alpha   90.00
_cell.angle_beta   90.00
_cell.angle_gamma   90.00
#
_symmetry.space_group_name_H-M   'P 1'
#
loop_
_entity.id
_entity.type
_entity.pdbx_description
1 polymer ?
#
loop_
_entity_poly.entity_id
_entity_poly.type
_entity_poly.pdbx_seq_one_letter_code
_entity_poly.pdbx_strand_id
1 'polypeptide(L)'
;MTDDRDLESIYREDMRTSVTERLTEATLERMRTSAIGGASIALGVILLLLQTDLGSRPLIVALYAAIFAIPAWIAAWQYVEAYMFCGKESHEHFNSLKGSLVAVLLALAGMLLLCVSVVSLIWHMSVTAAIVFLVVSIAAAVLISRHHHAVRAFADRARAGDA
;
A
#
# COMPACT_ATOMS: atom_id res chain seq x y z
N MET A 1 -16.88 -24.17 1.72
CA MET A 1 -17.61 -22.88 1.68
C MET A 1 -17.54 -22.34 3.09
N THR A 2 -16.41 -21.72 3.44
CA THR A 2 -16.20 -21.11 4.77
C THR A 2 -17.15 -19.93 4.85
N ASP A 3 -18.03 -19.92 5.84
CA ASP A 3 -19.07 -18.91 5.99
C ASP A 3 -18.39 -17.54 6.17
N ASP A 4 -18.80 -16.55 5.38
CA ASP A 4 -18.24 -15.18 5.40
C ASP A 4 -18.32 -14.59 6.83
N ARG A 5 -19.26 -15.11 7.64
CA ARG A 5 -19.47 -14.80 9.06
C ARG A 5 -18.38 -15.33 9.99
N ASP A 6 -17.75 -16.47 9.69
CA ASP A 6 -16.67 -17.03 10.51
C ASP A 6 -15.35 -16.27 10.30
N LEU A 7 -15.09 -15.81 9.06
CA LEU A 7 -13.94 -14.95 8.78
C LEU A 7 -14.14 -13.55 9.37
N GLU A 8 -15.37 -13.03 9.29
CA GLU A 8 -15.71 -11.74 9.87
C GLU A 8 -15.67 -11.79 11.40
N SER A 9 -16.07 -12.89 12.05
CA SER A 9 -15.97 -13.06 13.50
C SER A 9 -14.53 -13.14 13.99
N ILE A 10 -13.67 -13.95 13.34
CA ILE A 10 -12.23 -14.03 13.66
C ILE A 10 -11.54 -12.68 13.46
N TYR A 11 -11.84 -12.00 12.34
CA TYR A 11 -11.28 -10.67 12.04
C TYR A 11 -11.73 -9.62 13.05
N ARG A 12 -13.03 -9.64 13.43
CA ARG A 12 -13.61 -8.69 14.38
C ARG A 12 -13.10 -8.96 15.79
N GLU A 13 -12.93 -10.20 16.20
CA GLU A 13 -12.43 -10.55 17.53
C GLU A 13 -10.95 -10.14 17.71
N ASP A 14 -10.12 -10.28 16.67
CA ASP A 14 -8.69 -9.92 16.70
C ASP A 14 -8.43 -8.41 16.46
N MET A 15 -9.31 -7.69 15.75
CA MET A 15 -9.14 -6.25 15.45
C MET A 15 -9.90 -5.27 16.34
N ARG A 16 -11.03 -5.66 16.95
CA ARG A 16 -11.97 -4.71 17.57
C ARG A 16 -11.39 -3.99 18.80
N THR A 17 -10.45 -4.60 19.52
CA THR A 17 -9.78 -3.99 20.68
C THR A 17 -8.43 -3.33 20.34
N SER A 18 -7.92 -3.50 19.12
CA SER A 18 -6.57 -3.09 18.74
C SER A 18 -6.55 -1.99 17.68
N VAL A 19 -7.35 -2.12 16.62
CA VAL A 19 -7.26 -1.28 15.43
C VAL A 19 -8.27 -0.13 15.44
N THR A 20 -9.50 -0.37 15.96
CA THR A 20 -10.55 0.66 15.97
C THR A 20 -10.20 1.88 16.84
N GLU A 21 -9.50 1.68 17.96
CA GLU A 21 -8.96 2.80 18.77
C GLU A 21 -7.75 3.48 18.14
N ARG A 22 -7.01 2.78 17.26
CA ARG A 22 -5.78 3.28 16.61
C ARG A 22 -6.06 3.95 15.26
N LEU A 23 -7.24 3.74 14.68
CA LEU A 23 -7.67 4.39 13.45
C LEU A 23 -8.09 5.84 13.74
N THR A 24 -7.07 6.68 13.93
CA THR A 24 -7.24 8.11 14.13
C THR A 24 -7.39 8.83 12.78
N GLU A 25 -7.97 10.02 12.80
CA GLU A 25 -8.01 10.90 11.63
C GLU A 25 -6.60 11.17 11.07
N ALA A 26 -5.60 11.31 11.95
CA ALA A 26 -4.20 11.42 11.56
C ALA A 26 -3.68 10.16 10.82
N THR A 27 -4.18 8.97 11.15
CA THR A 27 -3.84 7.73 10.42
C THR A 27 -4.43 7.75 9.02
N LEU A 28 -5.69 8.17 8.87
CA LEU A 28 -6.35 8.30 7.56
C LEU A 28 -5.69 9.38 6.71
N GLU A 29 -5.31 10.51 7.31
CA GLU A 29 -4.58 11.58 6.63
C GLU A 29 -3.21 11.11 6.12
N ARG A 30 -2.48 10.30 6.91
CA ARG A 30 -1.24 9.67 6.46
C ARG A 30 -1.46 8.70 5.29
N MET A 31 -2.52 7.90 5.31
CA MET A 31 -2.86 7.02 4.19
C MET A 31 -3.18 7.81 2.92
N ARG A 32 -3.98 8.87 3.05
CA ARG A 32 -4.31 9.80 1.97
C ARG A 32 -3.06 10.44 1.37
N THR A 33 -2.21 11.03 2.21
CA THR A 33 -0.99 11.72 1.76
C THR A 33 -0.01 10.75 1.11
N SER A 34 0.11 9.53 1.63
CA SER A 34 0.87 8.45 0.99
C SER A 34 0.32 8.10 -0.40
N ALA A 35 -1.01 8.03 -0.56
CA ALA A 35 -1.63 7.73 -1.84
C ALA A 35 -1.39 8.83 -2.88
N ILE A 36 -1.53 10.10 -2.46
CA ILE A 36 -1.20 11.26 -3.29
C ILE A 36 0.29 11.22 -3.69
N GLY A 37 1.18 10.92 -2.74
CA GLY A 37 2.61 10.75 -3.00
C GLY A 37 2.90 9.68 -4.04
N GLY A 38 2.23 8.52 -3.95
CA GLY A 38 2.34 7.45 -4.95
C GLY A 38 1.92 7.90 -6.35
N ALA A 39 0.80 8.63 -6.47
CA ALA A 39 0.36 9.21 -7.73
C ALA A 39 1.36 10.25 -8.28
N SER A 40 1.94 11.10 -7.41
CA SER A 40 2.95 12.08 -7.81
C SER A 40 4.24 11.44 -8.32
N ILE A 41 4.69 10.34 -7.70
CA ILE A 41 5.87 9.59 -8.20
C ILE A 41 5.57 8.98 -9.57
N ALA A 42 4.39 8.38 -9.75
CA ALA A 42 3.98 7.84 -11.04
C ALA A 42 3.94 8.93 -12.13
N LEU A 43 3.40 10.12 -11.83
CA LEU A 43 3.44 11.26 -12.73
C LEU A 43 4.88 11.70 -13.05
N GLY A 44 5.75 11.76 -12.04
CA GLY A 44 7.18 12.06 -12.22
C GLY A 44 7.87 11.09 -13.18
N VAL A 45 7.57 9.79 -13.08
CA VAL A 45 8.07 8.78 -14.02
C VAL A 45 7.58 9.05 -15.45
N ILE A 46 6.30 9.36 -15.64
CA ILE A 46 5.75 9.69 -16.96
C ILE A 46 6.45 10.92 -17.54
N LEU A 47 6.64 11.99 -16.76
CA LEU A 47 7.31 13.20 -17.20
C LEU A 47 8.76 12.95 -17.60
N LEU A 48 9.47 12.09 -16.87
CA LEU A 48 10.83 11.66 -17.24
C LEU A 48 10.82 10.86 -18.55
N LEU A 49 9.87 9.93 -18.70
CA LEU A 49 9.75 9.10 -19.90
C LEU A 49 9.36 9.89 -21.15
N LEU A 50 8.57 10.97 -21.01
CA LEU A 50 8.22 11.88 -22.10
C LEU A 50 9.45 12.60 -22.69
N GLN A 51 10.53 12.70 -21.92
CA GLN A 51 11.78 13.33 -22.36
C GLN A 51 12.75 12.32 -23.01
N THR A 52 12.40 11.04 -23.01
CA THR A 52 13.24 9.95 -23.55
C THR A 52 12.59 9.32 -24.78
N ASP A 53 13.42 8.85 -25.71
CA ASP A 53 12.92 8.09 -26.85
C ASP A 53 12.47 6.69 -26.42
N LEU A 54 11.20 6.36 -26.66
CA LEU A 54 10.54 5.13 -26.20
C LEU A 54 10.83 3.92 -27.11
N GLY A 55 12.02 3.85 -27.71
CA GLY A 55 12.40 2.79 -28.64
C GLY A 55 12.57 1.41 -28.00
N SER A 56 12.72 1.33 -26.68
CA SER A 56 12.97 0.07 -25.98
C SER A 56 11.74 -0.46 -25.24
N ARG A 57 11.54 -1.79 -25.30
CA ARG A 57 10.43 -2.48 -24.62
C ARG A 57 10.34 -2.19 -23.11
N PRO A 58 11.44 -2.15 -22.34
CA PRO A 58 11.37 -1.85 -20.91
C PRO A 58 10.82 -0.44 -20.62
N LEU A 59 11.16 0.57 -21.44
CA LEU A 59 10.62 1.92 -21.27
C LEU A 59 9.12 1.99 -21.55
N ILE A 60 8.63 1.23 -22.53
CA ILE A 60 7.19 1.11 -22.82
C ILE A 60 6.46 0.45 -21.63
N VAL A 61 7.00 -0.63 -21.08
CA VAL A 61 6.44 -1.28 -19.88
C VAL A 61 6.43 -0.30 -18.70
N ALA A 62 7.51 0.46 -18.51
CA ALA A 62 7.60 1.45 -17.46
C ALA A 62 6.52 2.53 -17.59
N LEU A 63 6.30 3.02 -18.82
CA LEU A 63 5.28 4.02 -19.13
C LEU A 63 3.87 3.51 -18.80
N TYR A 64 3.48 2.36 -19.34
CA TYR A 64 2.13 1.84 -19.10
C TYR A 64 1.90 1.54 -17.62
N ALA A 65 2.90 0.96 -16.94
CA ALA A 65 2.79 0.70 -15.51
C ALA A 65 2.61 2.00 -14.70
N ALA A 66 3.34 3.07 -15.03
CA ALA A 66 3.15 4.37 -14.39
C ALA A 66 1.78 5.00 -14.70
N ILE A 67 1.30 4.91 -15.95
CA ILE A 67 -0.02 5.38 -16.35
C ILE A 67 -1.12 4.70 -15.55
N PHE A 68 -1.06 3.38 -15.37
CA PHE A 68 -2.04 2.62 -14.59
C PHE A 68 -1.86 2.80 -13.07
N ALA A 69 -0.66 3.14 -12.59
CA ALA A 69 -0.43 3.40 -11.17
C ALA A 69 -1.18 4.66 -10.70
N ILE A 70 -1.30 5.70 -11.55
CA ILE A 70 -2.02 6.95 -11.21
C ILE A 70 -3.48 6.68 -10.79
N PRO A 71 -4.35 6.06 -11.62
CA PRO A 71 -5.74 5.82 -11.25
C PRO A 71 -5.85 4.87 -10.05
N ALA A 72 -4.93 3.91 -9.88
CA ALA A 72 -4.91 3.04 -8.70
C ALA A 72 -4.68 3.85 -7.41
N TRP A 73 -3.70 4.77 -7.42
CA TRP A 73 -3.41 5.64 -6.29
C TRP A 73 -4.49 6.69 -6.04
N ILE A 74 -5.09 7.26 -7.10
CA ILE A 74 -6.23 8.18 -6.97
C ILE A 74 -7.43 7.44 -6.37
N ALA A 75 -7.72 6.21 -6.81
CA ALA A 75 -8.80 5.41 -6.24
C ALA A 75 -8.54 5.09 -4.76
N ALA A 76 -7.31 4.72 -4.38
CA ALA A 76 -6.93 4.52 -2.99
C ALA A 76 -7.11 5.80 -2.15
N TRP A 77 -6.72 6.96 -2.68
CA TRP A 77 -6.95 8.25 -2.02
C TRP A 77 -8.44 8.54 -1.84
N GLN A 78 -9.24 8.50 -2.91
CA GLN A 78 -10.67 8.79 -2.87
C GLN A 78 -11.42 7.83 -1.94
N TYR A 79 -10.98 6.57 -1.89
CA TYR A 79 -11.54 5.58 -0.98
C TYR A 79 -11.32 5.96 0.49
N VAL A 80 -10.12 6.40 0.85
CA VAL A 80 -9.80 6.87 2.22
C VAL A 80 -10.49 8.20 2.54
N GLU A 81 -10.59 9.11 1.56
CA GLU A 81 -11.24 10.42 1.71
C GLU A 81 -12.68 10.30 2.18
N ALA A 82 -13.42 9.30 1.69
CA ALA A 82 -14.81 9.08 2.08
C ALA A 82 -14.96 8.87 3.60
N TYR A 83 -14.01 8.18 4.24
CA TYR A 83 -14.03 7.95 5.68
C TYR A 83 -13.64 9.19 6.49
N MET A 84 -12.75 10.03 5.95
CA MET A 84 -12.46 11.34 6.54
C MET A 84 -13.69 12.25 6.49
N PHE A 85 -14.42 12.26 5.37
CA PHE A 85 -15.60 13.09 5.18
C PHE A 85 -16.77 12.69 6.08
N CYS A 86 -17.02 11.38 6.21
CA CYS A 86 -18.09 10.85 7.05
C CYS A 86 -17.74 10.81 8.56
N GLY A 87 -16.49 11.04 8.92
CA GLY A 87 -16.03 11.12 10.31
C GLY A 87 -16.08 9.80 11.07
N LYS A 88 -16.02 9.88 12.41
CA LYS A 88 -15.78 8.74 13.32
C LYS A 88 -16.80 7.60 13.18
N GLU A 89 -18.05 7.90 12.83
CA GLU A 89 -19.10 6.89 12.65
C GLU A 89 -18.78 5.92 11.50
N SER A 90 -18.04 6.39 10.49
CA SER A 90 -17.65 5.56 9.34
C SER A 90 -16.42 4.67 9.62
N HIS A 91 -15.68 4.91 10.70
CA HIS A 91 -14.45 4.17 11.01
C HIS A 91 -14.75 2.70 11.35
N GLU A 92 -15.92 2.37 11.90
CA GLU A 92 -16.32 0.99 12.13
C GLU A 92 -16.49 0.22 10.80
N HIS A 93 -17.00 0.89 9.76
CA HIS A 93 -17.08 0.31 8.42
C HIS A 93 -15.70 0.09 7.80
N PHE A 94 -14.77 1.05 7.95
CA PHE A 94 -13.39 0.87 7.50
C PHE A 94 -12.70 -0.30 8.22
N ASN A 95 -12.99 -0.47 9.51
CA ASN A 95 -12.44 -1.56 10.32
C ASN A 95 -13.17 -2.90 10.11
N SER A 96 -14.03 -3.01 9.10
CA SER A 96 -14.50 -4.31 8.61
C SER A 96 -13.50 -4.88 7.59
N LEU A 97 -13.50 -6.21 7.44
CA LEU A 97 -12.66 -6.87 6.43
C LEU A 97 -12.98 -6.32 5.03
N LYS A 98 -14.27 -6.15 4.72
CA LYS A 98 -14.71 -5.67 3.40
C LYS A 98 -14.28 -4.22 3.15
N GLY A 99 -14.37 -3.35 4.16
CA GLY A 99 -13.95 -1.94 4.06
C GLY A 99 -12.44 -1.78 3.89
N SER A 100 -11.65 -2.38 4.78
CA SER A 100 -10.20 -2.26 4.75
C SER A 100 -9.55 -2.97 3.56
N LEU A 101 -10.09 -4.12 3.13
CA LEU A 101 -9.50 -4.93 2.06
C LEU A 101 -9.45 -4.17 0.73
N VAL A 102 -10.50 -3.40 0.41
CA VAL A 102 -10.53 -2.62 -0.84
C VAL A 102 -9.42 -1.57 -0.86
N ALA A 103 -9.23 -0.83 0.25
CA ALA A 103 -8.16 0.15 0.38
C ALA A 103 -6.78 -0.49 0.22
N VAL A 104 -6.57 -1.63 0.90
CA VAL A 104 -5.31 -2.38 0.88
C VAL A 104 -5.01 -2.90 -0.53
N LEU A 105 -6.01 -3.46 -1.23
CA LEU A 105 -5.84 -3.99 -2.59
C LEU A 105 -5.50 -2.89 -3.59
N LEU A 106 -6.16 -1.73 -3.50
CA LEU A 106 -5.86 -0.58 -4.36
C LEU A 106 -4.44 -0.06 -4.12
N ALA A 107 -4.03 0.07 -2.86
CA ALA A 107 -2.68 0.49 -2.50
C ALA A 107 -1.62 -0.53 -2.97
N LEU A 108 -1.87 -1.83 -2.79
CA LEU A 108 -0.99 -2.89 -3.27
C LEU A 108 -0.87 -2.88 -4.79
N ALA A 109 -1.98 -2.72 -5.52
CA ALA A 109 -1.96 -2.59 -6.97
C ALA A 109 -1.13 -1.37 -7.42
N GLY A 110 -1.35 -0.21 -6.80
CA GLY A 110 -0.57 1.01 -7.07
C GLY A 110 0.93 0.84 -6.79
N MET A 111 1.29 0.22 -5.67
CA MET A 111 2.69 -0.08 -5.32
C MET A 111 3.34 -1.07 -6.30
N LEU A 112 2.65 -2.13 -6.69
CA LEU A 112 3.16 -3.12 -7.64
C LEU A 112 3.38 -2.51 -9.03
N LEU A 113 2.43 -1.73 -9.52
CA LEU A 113 2.56 -1.01 -10.79
C LEU A 113 3.74 -0.04 -10.76
N LEU A 114 3.90 0.72 -9.67
CA LEU A 114 5.03 1.63 -9.52
C LEU A 114 6.37 0.87 -9.43
N CYS A 115 6.40 -0.26 -8.70
CA CYS A 115 7.58 -1.12 -8.62
C CYS A 115 7.98 -1.66 -9.99
N VAL A 116 7.03 -2.19 -10.76
CA VAL A 116 7.26 -2.66 -12.14
C VAL A 116 7.80 -1.52 -13.00
N SER A 117 7.24 -0.31 -12.85
CA SER A 117 7.69 0.85 -13.60
C SER A 117 9.14 1.22 -13.31
N VAL A 118 9.49 1.35 -12.03
CA VAL A 118 10.86 1.68 -11.58
C VAL A 118 11.85 0.58 -11.94
N VAL A 119 11.50 -0.69 -11.74
CA VAL A 119 12.37 -1.82 -12.08
C VAL A 119 12.62 -1.86 -13.59
N SER A 120 11.61 -1.58 -14.40
CA SER A 120 11.73 -1.56 -15.86
C SER A 120 12.63 -0.41 -16.36
N LEU A 121 12.57 0.76 -15.70
CA LEU A 121 13.51 1.86 -15.92
C LEU A 121 14.95 1.46 -15.59
N ILE A 122 15.18 0.89 -14.41
CA ILE A 122 16.52 0.46 -13.99
C ILE A 122 17.02 -0.64 -14.93
N TRP A 123 16.15 -1.56 -15.32
CA TRP A 123 16.48 -2.66 -16.24
C TRP A 123 16.92 -2.15 -17.61
N HIS A 124 16.28 -1.09 -18.13
CA HIS A 124 16.70 -0.44 -19.36
C HIS A 124 18.16 0.05 -19.28
N MET A 125 18.57 0.57 -18.12
CA MET A 125 19.93 1.09 -17.91
C MET A 125 20.94 -0.01 -17.60
N SER A 126 20.60 -0.96 -16.72
CA SER A 126 21.44 -2.05 -16.28
C SER A 126 20.62 -3.18 -15.65
N VAL A 127 20.66 -4.35 -16.28
CA VAL A 127 20.00 -5.57 -15.78
C VAL A 127 20.53 -5.95 -14.40
N THR A 128 21.85 -5.88 -14.19
CA THR A 128 22.46 -6.20 -12.89
C THR A 128 21.96 -5.26 -11.80
N ALA A 129 21.85 -3.95 -12.09
CA ALA A 129 21.31 -2.99 -11.14
C ALA A 129 19.86 -3.28 -10.78
N ALA A 130 19.04 -3.69 -11.76
CA ALA A 130 17.64 -4.05 -11.51
C ALA A 130 17.50 -5.28 -10.62
N ILE A 131 18.33 -6.30 -10.84
CA ILE A 131 18.37 -7.50 -9.99
C ILE A 131 18.78 -7.14 -8.56
N VAL A 132 19.85 -6.35 -8.38
CA VAL A 132 20.30 -5.90 -7.05
C VAL A 132 19.20 -5.09 -6.36
N PHE A 133 18.56 -4.17 -7.07
CA PHE A 133 17.46 -3.37 -6.54
C PHE A 133 16.29 -4.24 -6.07
N LEU A 134 15.88 -5.25 -6.85
CA LEU A 134 14.84 -6.19 -6.47
C LEU A 134 15.21 -7.01 -5.23
N VAL A 135 16.42 -7.57 -5.19
CA VAL A 135 16.88 -8.38 -4.04
C VAL A 135 16.89 -7.54 -2.76
N VAL A 136 17.43 -6.33 -2.83
CA VAL A 136 17.47 -5.40 -1.69
C VAL A 136 16.06 -4.99 -1.27
N SER A 137 15.18 -4.69 -2.22
CA SER A 137 13.79 -4.31 -1.93
C SER A 137 13.01 -5.43 -1.26
N ILE A 138 13.18 -6.68 -1.72
CA ILE A 138 12.56 -7.86 -1.11
C ILE A 138 13.12 -8.08 0.30
N ALA A 139 14.45 -8.01 0.48
CA ALA A 139 15.07 -8.14 1.80
C ALA A 139 14.57 -7.07 2.77
N ALA A 140 14.47 -5.82 2.33
CA ALA A 140 13.92 -4.73 3.13
C ALA A 140 12.45 -4.98 3.50
N ALA A 141 11.60 -5.40 2.56
CA ALA A 141 10.20 -5.72 2.82
C ALA A 141 10.05 -6.84 3.87
N VAL A 142 10.86 -7.90 3.78
CA VAL A 142 10.88 -9.00 4.77
C VAL A 142 11.31 -8.48 6.14
N LEU A 143 12.38 -7.68 6.21
CA LEU A 143 12.87 -7.11 7.47
C LEU A 143 11.83 -6.18 8.12
N ILE A 144 11.19 -5.31 7.33
CA ILE A 144 10.12 -4.42 7.80
C ILE A 144 8.92 -5.23 8.30
N SER A 145 8.50 -6.25 7.57
CA SER A 145 7.41 -7.14 8.01
C SER A 145 7.75 -7.83 9.33
N ARG A 146 8.95 -8.41 9.45
CA ARG A 146 9.40 -9.03 10.71
C ARG A 146 9.45 -8.02 11.86
N HIS A 147 9.94 -6.83 11.61
CA HIS A 147 9.97 -5.76 12.61
C HIS A 147 8.55 -5.36 13.03
N HIS A 148 7.62 -5.20 12.08
CA HIS A 148 6.23 -4.88 12.36
C HIS A 148 5.54 -5.98 13.19
N HIS A 149 5.79 -7.25 12.88
CA HIS A 149 5.30 -8.37 13.69
C HIS A 149 5.90 -8.38 15.11
N ALA A 150 7.20 -8.10 15.24
CA ALA A 150 7.85 -8.02 16.55
C ALA A 150 7.29 -6.86 17.40
N VAL A 151 7.10 -5.68 16.81
CA VAL A 151 6.49 -4.52 17.49
C VAL A 151 5.04 -4.82 17.89
N ARG A 152 4.26 -5.49 17.02
CA ARG A 152 2.89 -5.91 17.35
C ARG A 152 2.89 -6.87 18.53
N ALA A 153 3.73 -7.92 18.48
CA ALA A 153 3.84 -8.89 19.57
C ALA A 153 4.26 -8.25 20.90
N PHE A 154 5.18 -7.28 20.88
CA PHE A 154 5.56 -6.53 22.08
C PHE A 154 4.40 -5.70 22.63
N ALA A 155 3.69 -4.97 21.76
CA ALA A 155 2.54 -4.16 22.16
C ALA A 155 1.40 -5.00 22.74
N ASP A 156 1.18 -6.20 22.20
CA ASP A 156 0.15 -7.11 22.68
C ASP A 156 0.50 -7.68 24.08
N ARG A 157 1.78 -8.04 24.31
CA ARG A 157 2.26 -8.46 25.65
C ARG A 157 2.18 -7.36 26.70
N ALA A 158 2.59 -6.14 26.35
CA ALA A 158 2.52 -5.00 27.26
C ALA A 158 1.08 -4.70 27.71
N ARG A 159 0.08 -4.99 26.87
CA ARG A 159 -1.34 -4.85 27.19
C ARG A 159 -1.89 -5.98 28.06
N ALA A 160 -1.35 -7.19 27.91
CA ALA A 160 -1.71 -8.34 28.75
C ALA A 160 -1.18 -8.21 30.19
N GLY A 161 -0.28 -7.25 30.47
CA GLY A 161 0.36 -7.08 31.78
C GLY A 161 1.53 -8.03 32.01
N ASP A 162 1.99 -8.74 30.96
CA ASP A 162 3.07 -9.73 31.00
C ASP A 162 4.46 -9.12 30.71
N ALA A 163 4.61 -7.80 30.87
CA ALA A 163 5.83 -7.06 30.55
C ALA A 163 6.67 -6.75 31.79
#